data_AF-A0A5S3TNV9-F1
#
_entry.id   AF-A0A5S3TNV9-F1
#
_cell.length_a   1.000
_cell.length_b   1.000
_cell.length_c   1.000
_cell.angle_alpha   90.00
_cell.angle_beta   90.00
_cell.angle_gamma   90.00
#
_symmetry.space_group_name_H-M   'P 1'
#
loop_
_entity.id
_entity.type
_entity.pdbx_description
1 polymer ?
#
loop_
_entity_poly.entity_id
_entity_poly.type
_entity_poly.pdbx_seq_one_letter_code
_entity_poly.pdbx_strand_id
1 'polypeptide(L)'
;MKSYPKVLDPNKVGEYAGLAKSGGGYVWDEVLEYRVWCHSHNDAPDLEEGSDYYYAFDTYEEALECSNDIPGAEEPLALILQREYIDEPSTGQYKHVKEERITEWPVQFLERPRRTESTIPNFMSVDAPENKLDIIRGIA
;
A
#
# COMPACT_ATOMS: atom_id res chain seq x y z
N MET A 1 6.27 4.76 -18.81
CA MET A 1 5.67 3.89 -17.78
C MET A 1 6.29 4.27 -16.44
N LYS A 2 5.47 4.54 -15.42
CA LYS A 2 5.97 4.64 -14.05
C LYS A 2 6.30 3.23 -13.60
N SER A 3 7.50 3.01 -13.06
CA SER A 3 7.90 1.71 -12.51
C SER A 3 7.70 1.76 -11.01
N TYR A 4 6.86 0.87 -10.50
CA TYR A 4 6.67 0.70 -9.07
C TYR A 4 7.66 -0.32 -8.50
N PRO A 5 7.92 -0.31 -7.17
CA PRO A 5 8.87 -1.22 -6.54
C PRO A 5 8.51 -2.69 -6.74
N LYS A 6 9.50 -3.56 -6.92
CA LYS A 6 9.28 -5.01 -6.91
C LYS A 6 8.80 -5.48 -5.53
N VAL A 7 8.04 -6.57 -5.51
CA VAL A 7 7.71 -7.25 -4.26
C VAL A 7 8.95 -7.79 -3.54
N LEU A 8 8.85 -7.91 -2.23
CA LEU A 8 9.90 -8.42 -1.35
C LEU A 8 10.28 -9.86 -1.68
N ASP A 9 9.29 -10.74 -1.86
CA ASP A 9 9.46 -12.15 -2.16
C ASP A 9 8.37 -12.63 -3.12
N PRO A 10 8.68 -12.82 -4.41
CA PRO A 10 7.72 -13.32 -5.40
C PRO A 10 7.10 -14.67 -5.04
N ASN A 11 7.78 -15.52 -4.25
CA ASN A 11 7.24 -16.82 -3.86
C ASN A 11 6.16 -16.72 -2.77
N LYS A 12 5.97 -15.54 -2.18
CA LYS A 12 4.96 -15.29 -1.13
C LYS A 12 3.70 -14.62 -1.67
N VAL A 13 3.70 -14.21 -2.93
CA VAL A 13 2.54 -13.59 -3.58
C VAL A 13 1.36 -14.58 -3.58
N GLY A 14 0.20 -14.13 -3.13
CA GLY A 14 -1.01 -14.93 -2.95
C GLY A 14 -1.08 -15.71 -1.63
N GLU A 15 -0.05 -15.69 -0.78
CA GLU A 15 -0.06 -16.38 0.52
C GLU A 15 -0.52 -15.48 1.68
N TYR A 16 -0.59 -14.16 1.47
CA TYR A 16 -1.01 -13.22 2.51
C TYR A 16 -2.53 -13.25 2.72
N ALA A 17 -2.97 -12.95 3.94
CA ALA A 17 -4.40 -12.90 4.25
C ALA A 17 -5.11 -11.86 3.36
N GLY A 18 -6.26 -12.21 2.78
CA GLY A 18 -7.03 -11.29 1.93
C GLY A 18 -7.46 -10.04 2.68
N LEU A 19 -7.88 -10.18 3.94
CA LEU A 19 -8.20 -9.04 4.79
C LEU A 19 -6.94 -8.35 5.32
N ALA A 20 -6.66 -7.16 4.83
CA ALA A 20 -5.65 -6.25 5.38
C ALA A 20 -6.33 -4.99 5.94
N LYS A 21 -5.65 -4.28 6.86
CA LYS A 21 -6.16 -2.98 7.30
C LYS A 21 -6.10 -2.02 6.11
N SER A 22 -7.19 -1.30 5.85
CA SER A 22 -7.15 -0.06 5.07
C SER A 22 -6.67 1.04 6.00
N GLY A 23 -5.56 1.70 5.67
CA GLY A 23 -4.92 2.59 6.63
C GLY A 23 -3.95 3.59 6.03
N GLY A 24 -4.33 4.87 6.11
CA GLY A 24 -3.53 6.03 5.73
C GLY A 24 -2.27 6.19 6.60
N GLY A 25 -1.24 5.39 6.30
CA GLY A 25 0.10 5.64 6.80
C GLY A 25 0.83 6.69 5.95
N TYR A 26 1.99 7.12 6.47
CA TYR A 26 2.85 8.10 5.79
C TYR A 26 4.11 7.48 5.19
N VAL A 27 4.42 6.24 5.55
CA VAL A 27 5.66 5.53 5.19
C VAL A 27 5.37 4.10 4.77
N TRP A 28 6.25 3.49 3.98
CA TRP A 28 6.19 2.09 3.60
C TRP A 28 7.60 1.49 3.66
N ASP A 29 7.72 0.19 3.98
CA ASP A 29 9.00 -0.51 4.04
C ASP A 29 9.17 -1.43 2.83
N GLU A 30 8.20 -2.28 2.52
CA GLU A 30 8.27 -3.24 1.42
C GLU A 30 6.93 -3.37 0.72
N VAL A 31 6.93 -3.67 -0.57
CA VAL A 31 5.74 -4.17 -1.28
C VAL A 31 5.72 -5.69 -1.11
N LEU A 32 4.57 -6.24 -0.75
CA LEU A 32 4.38 -7.68 -0.53
C LEU A 32 3.72 -8.33 -1.75
N GLU A 33 2.71 -7.68 -2.30
CA GLU A 33 2.00 -8.08 -3.53
C GLU A 33 1.17 -6.93 -4.08
N TYR A 34 0.87 -6.98 -5.38
CA TYR A 34 -0.12 -6.12 -6.02
C TYR A 34 -1.44 -6.87 -6.12
N ARG A 35 -2.54 -6.25 -5.70
CA ARG A 35 -3.86 -6.86 -5.64
C ARG A 35 -4.83 -6.15 -6.56
N VAL A 36 -5.59 -6.95 -7.30
CA VAL A 36 -6.71 -6.49 -8.13
C VAL A 36 -7.97 -7.10 -7.55
N TRP A 37 -8.76 -6.27 -6.86
CA TRP A 37 -10.03 -6.68 -6.27
C TRP A 37 -11.10 -6.77 -7.35
N CYS A 38 -11.93 -7.80 -7.25
CA CYS A 38 -12.99 -8.11 -8.20
C CYS A 38 -14.31 -8.27 -7.45
N HIS A 39 -15.32 -7.58 -7.97
CA HIS A 39 -16.63 -7.47 -7.34
C HIS A 39 -17.70 -7.97 -8.29
N SER A 40 -18.33 -9.12 -7.99
CA SER A 40 -19.35 -9.69 -8.86
C SER A 40 -20.58 -8.78 -9.02
N HIS A 41 -20.83 -7.91 -8.04
CA HIS A 41 -21.85 -6.87 -8.10
C HIS A 41 -21.52 -5.71 -9.05
N ASN A 42 -20.27 -5.62 -9.54
CA ASN A 42 -19.80 -4.61 -10.50
C ASN A 42 -19.46 -5.22 -11.87
N ASP A 43 -20.13 -6.31 -12.26
CA ASP A 43 -19.93 -7.04 -13.53
C ASP A 43 -18.69 -7.94 -13.61
N ALA A 44 -17.94 -8.12 -12.51
CA ALA A 44 -16.88 -9.13 -12.47
C ALA A 44 -17.47 -10.56 -12.48
N PRO A 45 -16.74 -11.56 -13.00
CA PRO A 45 -17.17 -12.95 -12.92
C PRO A 45 -17.47 -13.37 -11.48
N ASP A 46 -18.58 -14.06 -11.27
CA ASP A 46 -18.96 -14.57 -9.95
C ASP A 46 -18.26 -15.89 -9.65
N LEU A 47 -17.02 -15.80 -9.16
CA LEU A 47 -16.17 -16.97 -8.86
C LEU A 47 -16.33 -17.47 -7.42
N GLU A 48 -16.82 -16.62 -6.51
CA GLU A 48 -16.90 -16.88 -5.06
C GLU A 48 -18.33 -16.68 -4.53
N GLU A 49 -19.33 -17.09 -5.31
CA GLU A 49 -20.76 -17.11 -4.93
C GLU A 49 -21.28 -15.80 -4.31
N GLY A 50 -20.96 -14.68 -4.95
CA GLY A 50 -21.32 -13.33 -4.54
C GLY A 50 -20.31 -12.65 -3.63
N SER A 51 -19.24 -13.33 -3.23
CA SER A 51 -18.17 -12.75 -2.41
C SER A 51 -17.11 -12.04 -3.26
N ASP A 52 -16.48 -11.03 -2.68
CA ASP A 52 -15.34 -10.35 -3.29
C ASP A 52 -14.11 -11.27 -3.28
N TYR A 53 -13.31 -11.18 -4.34
CA TYR A 53 -12.05 -11.91 -4.48
C TYR A 53 -10.99 -11.00 -5.07
N TYR A 54 -9.74 -11.45 -5.09
CA TYR A 54 -8.66 -10.70 -5.69
C TYR A 54 -7.67 -11.61 -6.39
N TYR A 55 -7.00 -11.06 -7.40
CA TYR A 55 -5.79 -11.63 -7.98
C TYR A 55 -4.57 -10.94 -7.38
N ALA A 56 -3.53 -11.70 -7.10
CA ALA A 56 -2.27 -11.21 -6.55
C ALA A 56 -1.13 -11.35 -7.58
N PHE A 57 -0.30 -10.32 -7.69
CA PHE A 57 0.79 -10.21 -8.67
C PHE A 57 2.08 -9.74 -8.02
N ASP A 58 3.22 -10.11 -8.60
CA ASP A 58 4.55 -9.68 -8.15
C ASP A 58 5.01 -8.36 -8.81
N THR A 59 4.31 -7.95 -9.88
CA THR A 59 4.54 -6.70 -10.60
C THR A 59 3.25 -5.88 -10.73
N TYR A 60 3.42 -4.55 -10.76
CA TYR A 60 2.30 -3.64 -10.99
C TYR A 60 1.77 -3.76 -12.42
N GLU A 61 2.66 -3.98 -13.39
CA GLU A 61 2.31 -4.05 -14.79
C GLU A 61 1.33 -5.19 -15.09
N GLU A 62 1.56 -6.38 -14.53
CA GLU A 62 0.65 -7.52 -14.65
C GLU A 62 -0.68 -7.28 -13.92
N ALA A 63 -0.63 -6.67 -12.73
CA ALA A 63 -1.84 -6.29 -12.01
C ALA A 63 -2.68 -5.28 -12.81
N LEU A 64 -2.03 -4.30 -13.44
CA LEU A 64 -2.71 -3.31 -14.27
C LEU A 64 -3.33 -3.95 -15.52
N GLU A 65 -2.62 -4.84 -16.19
CA GLU A 65 -3.15 -5.60 -17.33
C GLU A 65 -4.41 -6.39 -16.92
N CYS A 66 -4.34 -7.13 -15.80
CA CYS A 66 -5.48 -7.84 -15.24
C CYS A 66 -6.69 -6.93 -14.95
N SER A 67 -6.46 -5.79 -14.28
CA SER A 67 -7.54 -4.84 -13.95
C SER A 67 -8.23 -4.26 -15.18
N ASN A 68 -7.51 -4.09 -16.30
CA ASN A 68 -8.09 -3.57 -17.54
C ASN A 68 -8.88 -4.64 -18.31
N ASP A 69 -8.52 -5.92 -18.15
CA ASP A 69 -9.12 -7.04 -18.86
C ASP A 69 -10.39 -7.57 -18.19
N ILE A 70 -10.54 -7.37 -16.87
CA ILE A 70 -11.66 -7.88 -16.09
C ILE A 70 -12.67 -6.75 -15.84
N PRO A 71 -13.88 -6.81 -16.43
CA PRO A 71 -14.95 -5.89 -16.08
C PRO A 71 -15.23 -5.94 -14.58
N GLY A 72 -15.42 -4.78 -13.94
CA GLY A 72 -15.72 -4.72 -12.51
C GLY A 72 -14.53 -4.92 -11.57
N ALA A 73 -13.32 -5.10 -12.11
CA ALA A 73 -12.11 -5.08 -11.31
C ALA A 73 -11.75 -3.65 -10.88
N GLU A 74 -11.21 -3.52 -9.67
CA GLU A 74 -10.66 -2.26 -9.16
C GLU A 74 -9.26 -1.98 -9.74
N GLU A 75 -8.82 -0.72 -9.65
CA GLU A 75 -7.42 -0.38 -9.91
C GLU A 75 -6.48 -1.13 -8.94
N PRO A 76 -5.26 -1.49 -9.36
CA PRO A 76 -4.34 -2.22 -8.49
C PRO A 76 -4.04 -1.47 -7.19
N LEU A 77 -4.11 -2.20 -6.08
CA LEU A 77 -3.61 -1.79 -4.78
C LEU A 77 -2.28 -2.49 -4.49
N ALA A 78 -1.44 -1.87 -3.67
CA ALA A 78 -0.23 -2.50 -3.15
C ALA A 78 -0.46 -2.94 -1.71
N LEU A 79 -0.31 -4.23 -1.45
CA LEU A 79 -0.14 -4.74 -0.11
C LEU A 79 1.28 -4.41 0.35
N ILE A 80 1.42 -3.66 1.43
CA ILE A 80 2.72 -3.23 1.93
C ILE A 80 2.98 -3.71 3.35
N LEU A 81 4.26 -3.93 3.64
CA LEU A 81 4.78 -4.07 4.98
C LEU A 81 5.17 -2.69 5.53
N GLN A 82 4.78 -2.44 6.76
CA GLN A 82 5.32 -1.36 7.58
C GLN A 82 5.92 -2.00 8.81
N ARG A 83 7.25 -1.89 8.98
CA ARG A 83 7.94 -2.37 10.18
C ARG A 83 7.73 -1.45 11.37
N GLU A 84 7.60 -0.16 11.05
CA GLU A 84 7.23 0.91 11.95
C GLU A 84 6.40 1.91 11.15
N TYR A 85 5.49 2.62 11.80
CA TYR A 85 4.62 3.56 11.10
C TYR A 85 4.31 4.80 11.93
N ILE A 86 3.78 5.81 11.24
CA ILE A 86 3.23 7.03 11.84
C ILE A 86 1.72 6.88 11.85
N ASP A 87 1.15 6.92 13.04
CA ASP A 87 -0.29 6.97 13.27
C ASP A 87 -0.72 8.42 13.47
N GLU A 88 -1.87 8.80 12.91
CA GLU A 88 -2.48 10.12 13.08
C GLU A 88 -3.88 9.96 13.72
N PRO A 89 -3.98 9.71 15.04
CA PRO A 89 -5.27 9.54 15.71
C PRO A 89 -6.19 10.77 15.62
N SER A 90 -5.62 11.95 15.37
CA SER A 90 -6.33 13.20 15.11
C SER A 90 -5.43 14.07 14.24
N THR A 91 -6.03 14.86 13.34
CA THR A 91 -5.29 15.72 12.41
C THR A 91 -4.19 16.53 13.12
N GLY A 92 -2.96 16.38 12.67
CA GLY A 92 -1.78 17.05 13.23
C GLY A 92 -1.17 16.39 14.48
N GLN A 93 -1.81 15.35 15.04
CA GLN A 93 -1.26 14.56 16.14
C GLN A 93 -0.62 13.30 15.59
N TYR A 94 0.71 13.25 15.63
CA TYR A 94 1.47 12.12 15.10
C TYR A 94 2.03 11.25 16.22
N LYS A 95 1.88 9.94 16.08
CA LYS A 95 2.44 8.94 16.99
C LYS A 95 3.33 7.98 16.22
N HIS A 96 4.56 7.80 16.67
CA HIS A 96 5.45 6.75 16.19
C HIS A 96 5.03 5.41 16.80
N VAL A 97 4.60 4.47 15.97
CA VAL A 97 4.30 3.10 16.38
C VAL A 97 5.41 2.17 15.89
N LYS A 98 5.99 1.42 16.82
CA LYS A 98 7.10 0.48 16.59
C LYS A 98 6.61 -0.96 16.55
N GLU A 99 5.64 -1.21 15.69
CA GLU A 99 5.01 -2.51 15.51
C GLU A 99 4.88 -2.78 14.02
N GLU A 100 5.11 -4.04 13.62
CA GLU A 100 4.91 -4.45 12.24
C GLU A 100 3.43 -4.55 11.92
N ARG A 101 3.04 -4.06 10.74
CA ARG A 101 1.69 -4.29 10.19
C ARG A 101 1.71 -4.41 8.67
N ILE A 102 0.68 -5.07 8.16
CA ILE A 102 0.38 -5.16 6.74
C ILE A 102 -0.85 -4.31 6.44
N THR A 103 -0.80 -3.53 5.36
CA THR A 103 -1.89 -2.64 4.95
C THR A 103 -1.92 -2.51 3.42
N GLU A 104 -3.09 -2.25 2.86
CA GLU A 104 -3.26 -1.98 1.43
C GLU A 104 -3.24 -0.48 1.16
N TRP A 105 -2.47 -0.08 0.14
CA TRP A 105 -2.32 1.29 -0.30
C TRP A 105 -2.63 1.46 -1.79
N PRO A 106 -3.18 2.62 -2.19
CA PRO A 106 -3.11 3.07 -3.58
C PRO A 106 -1.65 3.07 -4.06
N VAL A 107 -1.39 2.49 -5.22
CA VAL A 107 -0.02 2.33 -5.76
C VAL A 107 0.73 3.66 -5.88
N GLN A 108 0.02 4.77 -6.10
CA GLN A 108 0.60 6.11 -6.19
C GLN A 108 1.30 6.53 -4.89
N PHE A 109 0.94 5.96 -3.74
CA PHE A 109 1.63 6.23 -2.47
C PHE A 109 3.01 5.57 -2.38
N LEU A 110 3.33 4.62 -3.27
CA LEU A 110 4.67 4.07 -3.40
C LEU A 110 5.65 5.03 -4.08
N GLU A 111 5.16 6.13 -4.67
CA GLU A 111 6.02 7.22 -5.19
C GLU A 111 6.64 8.02 -4.04
N ARG A 112 6.08 7.91 -2.84
CA ARG A 112 6.68 8.50 -1.63
C ARG A 112 8.00 7.79 -1.34
N PRO A 113 9.00 8.50 -0.76
CA PRO A 113 10.24 7.89 -0.35
C PRO A 113 10.01 6.69 0.57
N ARG A 114 10.67 5.58 0.25
CA ARG A 114 10.70 4.39 1.10
C ARG A 114 11.25 4.75 2.47
N ARG A 115 10.68 4.16 3.53
CA ARG A 115 11.11 4.42 4.92
C ARG A 115 12.58 4.03 5.08
N THR A 116 13.32 4.88 5.79
CA THR A 116 14.66 4.60 6.31
C THR A 116 14.62 4.71 7.83
N GLU A 117 15.70 4.29 8.50
CA GLU A 117 15.87 4.45 9.95
C GLU A 117 15.71 5.91 10.41
N SER A 118 16.04 6.88 9.54
CA SER A 118 15.93 8.32 9.82
C SER A 118 14.55 8.93 9.53
N THR A 119 13.69 8.27 8.73
CA THR A 119 12.46 8.88 8.22
C THR A 119 11.51 9.30 9.34
N ILE A 120 11.17 8.37 10.25
CA ILE A 120 10.25 8.67 11.36
C ILE A 120 10.92 9.56 12.44
N PRO A 121 12.18 9.30 12.87
CA PRO A 121 12.85 10.19 13.81
C PRO A 121 12.93 11.65 13.33
N ASN A 122 13.26 11.88 12.05
CA ASN A 122 13.31 13.23 11.49
C ASN A 122 11.92 13.89 11.46
N PHE A 123 10.87 13.12 11.14
CA PHE A 123 9.49 13.62 11.14
C PHE A 123 8.97 13.97 12.55
N MET A 124 9.40 13.21 13.57
CA MET A 124 8.99 13.37 14.96
C MET A 124 9.86 14.37 15.75
N SER A 125 10.97 14.84 15.16
CA SER A 125 11.88 15.78 15.82
C SER A 125 11.19 17.08 16.21
N VAL A 126 11.62 17.67 17.33
CA VAL A 126 11.21 19.04 17.72
C VAL A 126 11.70 20.09 16.72
N ASP A 127 12.76 19.77 16.00
CA ASP A 127 13.35 20.60 14.95
C ASP A 127 12.86 20.20 13.55
N ALA A 128 11.83 19.34 13.45
CA ALA A 128 11.25 18.96 12.17
C ALA A 128 10.71 20.22 11.46
N PRO A 129 10.99 20.41 10.17
CA PRO A 129 10.55 21.59 9.45
C PRO A 129 9.02 21.62 9.33
N GLU A 130 8.44 22.81 9.16
CA GLU A 130 6.98 22.98 9.04
C GLU A 130 6.39 22.15 7.87
N ASN A 131 7.15 21.99 6.78
CA ASN A 131 6.77 21.19 5.61
C ASN A 131 7.11 19.69 5.73
N LYS A 132 7.31 19.15 6.93
CA LYS A 132 7.66 17.72 7.15
C LYS A 132 6.72 16.71 6.47
N LEU A 133 5.44 17.06 6.30
CA LEU A 133 4.47 16.24 5.57
C LEU A 133 4.78 16.17 4.07
N ASP A 134 5.22 17.27 3.49
CA ASP A 134 5.57 17.33 2.07
C ASP A 134 6.85 16.54 1.81
N ILE A 135 7.81 16.62 2.74
CA ILE A 135 9.06 15.84 2.69
C ILE A 135 8.75 14.33 2.71
N ILE A 136 7.93 13.86 3.67
CA ILE A 136 7.62 12.42 3.76
C ILE A 136 6.73 11.93 2.61
N ARG A 137 6.03 12.84 1.94
CA ARG A 137 5.26 12.56 0.72
C ARG A 137 6.10 12.66 -0.56
N GLY A 138 7.35 13.12 -0.48
CA GLY A 138 8.23 13.30 -1.63
C GLY A 138 7.84 14.46 -2.55
N ILE A 139 7.17 15.49 -2.02
CA ILE A 139 6.69 16.65 -2.78
C ILE A 139 7.35 17.97 -2.37
N ALA A 140 8.33 17.91 -1.47
CA ALA A 140 9.12 19.07 -1.02
C ALA A 140 10.26 19.44 -1.98
#